data_AF-A0A6L7QGL3-F1
#
_entry.id   AF-A0A6L7QGL3-F1
#
_cell.length_a   1.000
_cell.length_b   1.000
_cell.length_c   1.000
_cell.angle_alpha   90.00
_cell.angle_beta   90.00
_cell.angle_gamma   90.00
#
_symmetry.space_group_name_H-M   'P 1'
#
loop_
_entity.id
_entity.type
_entity.pdbx_description
1 polymer ?
#
loop_
_entity_poly.entity_id
_entity_poly.type
_entity_poly.pdbx_seq_one_letter_code
_entity_poly.pdbx_strand_id
1 'polypeptide(L)'
;MTQASTMGATTPVDATGDKASDKITSYMRAEMRATAERTGRDVKIAEAMVDERVDVPGLSAEAGRPATLTTEQALNYQMADETAETLIELLRIYDLGEAEIIDVELNWTEHVLRMLTHPVVTSILLAVAMFGLIAEVRTPGWGLGGTLALVALGLFFGSHLIVHLAEWQELALFAVGVTLLVVELVAIPGFGIVGALGIGAMIASVVITQLGDFQLWSFEEIVSVIGRLAGSMIGAFV
;
A
#
# COMPACT_ATOMS: atom_id res chain seq x y z
N MET A 1 22.35 -8.57 15.59
CA MET A 1 22.02 -9.37 14.38
C MET A 1 22.02 -10.85 14.72
N THR A 2 21.24 -11.71 14.05
CA THR A 2 21.36 -13.18 14.19
C THR A 2 22.47 -13.71 13.28
N GLN A 3 23.10 -14.84 13.58
CA GLN A 3 24.33 -15.33 12.91
C GLN A 3 24.21 -15.53 11.39
N ALA A 4 23.02 -15.82 10.87
CA ALA A 4 22.77 -16.04 9.44
C ALA A 4 22.11 -14.83 8.74
N SER A 5 22.16 -13.64 9.34
CA SER A 5 21.60 -12.43 8.76
C SER A 5 22.57 -11.71 7.82
N THR A 6 22.01 -10.93 6.91
CA THR A 6 22.72 -9.99 6.04
C THR A 6 22.11 -8.58 6.15
N MET A 7 22.89 -7.55 5.84
CA MET A 7 22.42 -6.17 5.75
C MET A 7 23.10 -5.41 4.61
N GLY A 8 22.43 -4.43 4.01
CA GLY A 8 22.94 -3.64 2.88
C GLY A 8 22.07 -3.80 1.64
N ALA A 9 22.67 -3.63 0.45
CA ALA A 9 21.98 -3.65 -0.84
C ALA A 9 20.69 -2.79 -0.89
N THR A 10 20.78 -1.58 -0.35
CA THR A 10 19.67 -0.65 -0.19
C THR A 10 19.55 0.32 -1.38
N THR A 11 19.92 -0.10 -2.59
CA THR A 11 19.75 0.72 -3.79
C THR A 11 18.26 0.89 -4.07
N PRO A 12 17.78 2.13 -4.23
CA PRO A 12 16.38 2.35 -4.60
C PRO A 12 16.13 1.80 -5.99
N VAL A 13 15.00 1.10 -6.14
CA VAL A 13 14.54 0.55 -7.43
C VAL A 13 13.19 1.16 -7.81
N ASP A 14 12.89 1.16 -9.10
CA ASP A 14 11.57 1.52 -9.60
C ASP A 14 10.60 0.33 -9.57
N ALA A 15 9.38 0.52 -10.10
CA ALA A 15 8.34 -0.51 -10.14
C ALA A 15 8.69 -1.71 -11.04
N THR A 16 9.66 -1.58 -11.96
CA THR A 16 10.13 -2.69 -12.81
C THR A 16 11.28 -3.46 -12.15
N GLY A 17 11.81 -2.95 -11.04
CA GLY A 17 12.94 -3.53 -10.31
C GLY A 17 14.30 -3.05 -10.82
N ASP A 18 14.31 -2.06 -11.72
CA ASP A 18 15.53 -1.44 -12.22
C ASP A 18 16.00 -0.35 -11.26
N LYS A 19 17.30 -0.01 -11.34
CA LYS A 19 17.88 1.03 -10.48
C LYS A 19 17.16 2.37 -10.72
N ALA A 20 16.67 2.97 -9.63
CA ALA A 20 16.02 4.26 -9.68
C ALA A 20 16.98 5.36 -10.15
N SER A 21 16.42 6.48 -10.62
CA SER A 21 17.20 7.61 -11.15
C SER A 21 18.37 8.02 -10.23
N ASP A 22 19.45 8.53 -10.83
CA ASP A 22 20.63 9.01 -10.09
C ASP A 22 20.26 10.04 -9.00
N LYS A 23 19.19 10.83 -9.22
CA LYS A 23 18.69 11.79 -8.21
C LYS A 23 18.19 11.08 -6.95
N ILE A 24 17.37 10.04 -7.11
CA ILE A 24 16.82 9.26 -5.99
C ILE A 24 17.96 8.49 -5.28
N THR A 25 18.86 7.87 -6.06
CA THR A 25 20.03 7.17 -5.51
C THR A 25 20.94 8.14 -4.74
N SER A 26 21.18 9.34 -5.27
CA SER A 26 21.97 10.38 -4.59
C SER A 26 21.34 10.82 -3.27
N TYR A 27 20.02 11.02 -3.26
CA TYR A 27 19.28 11.34 -2.04
C TYR A 27 19.39 10.22 -1.00
N MET A 28 19.12 8.97 -1.38
CA MET A 28 19.23 7.81 -0.47
C MET A 28 20.65 7.67 0.10
N ARG A 29 21.68 7.91 -0.72
CA ARG A 29 23.07 7.89 -0.27
C ARG A 29 23.35 8.98 0.78
N ALA A 30 22.82 10.18 0.55
CA ALA A 30 22.96 11.28 1.52
C ALA A 30 22.27 10.96 2.85
N GLU A 31 21.10 10.30 2.80
CA GLU A 31 20.37 9.86 4.00
C GLU A 31 21.14 8.80 4.80
N MET A 32 21.70 7.80 4.11
CA MET A 32 22.54 6.77 4.73
C MET A 32 23.82 7.36 5.33
N ARG A 33 24.47 8.30 4.62
CA ARG A 33 25.62 9.07 5.13
C ARG A 33 25.25 9.79 6.43
N ALA A 34 24.19 10.59 6.41
CA ALA A 34 23.77 11.38 7.56
C ALA A 34 23.42 10.47 8.76
N THR A 35 22.79 9.32 8.50
CA THR A 35 22.49 8.33 9.54
C THR A 35 23.76 7.72 10.13
N ALA A 36 24.74 7.36 9.29
CA ALA A 36 26.02 6.84 9.74
C ALA A 36 26.80 7.86 10.57
N GLU A 37 26.87 9.12 10.13
CA GLU A 37 27.49 10.22 10.87
C GLU A 37 26.85 10.41 12.26
N ARG A 38 25.51 10.39 12.33
CA ARG A 38 24.77 10.54 13.59
C ARG A 38 24.97 9.37 14.54
N THR A 39 25.10 8.15 14.01
CA THR A 39 25.22 6.92 14.81
C THR A 39 26.67 6.48 15.03
N GLY A 40 27.64 7.24 14.52
CA GLY A 40 29.07 6.93 14.67
C GLY A 40 29.53 5.71 13.87
N ARG A 41 28.86 5.39 12.76
CA ARG A 41 29.16 4.26 11.88
C ARG A 41 30.03 4.69 10.70
N ASP A 42 30.67 3.72 10.03
CA ASP A 42 31.48 4.00 8.85
C ASP A 42 30.60 4.50 7.69
N VAL A 43 30.80 5.78 7.36
CA VAL A 43 30.07 6.46 6.29
C VAL A 43 30.29 5.78 4.94
N LYS A 44 31.53 5.37 4.63
CA LYS A 44 31.86 4.81 3.32
C LYS A 44 31.16 3.47 3.12
N ILE A 45 31.10 2.64 4.16
CA ILE A 45 30.37 1.37 4.11
C ILE A 45 28.86 1.62 3.95
N ALA A 46 28.29 2.57 4.69
CA ALA A 46 26.88 2.92 4.56
C ALA A 46 26.52 3.44 3.15
N GLU A 47 27.40 4.22 2.52
CA GLU A 47 27.22 4.66 1.13
C GLU A 47 27.36 3.53 0.12
N ALA A 48 28.32 2.62 0.34
CA ALA A 48 28.53 1.45 -0.49
C ALA A 48 27.31 0.52 -0.51
N MET A 49 26.52 0.48 0.58
CA MET A 49 25.26 -0.26 0.63
C MET A 49 24.19 0.30 -0.32
N VAL A 50 24.26 1.59 -0.67
CA VAL A 50 23.27 2.24 -1.55
C VAL A 50 23.70 2.23 -3.00
N ASP A 51 24.98 2.42 -3.27
CA ASP A 51 25.46 2.65 -4.62
C ASP A 51 26.78 1.94 -4.90
N GLU A 52 26.72 1.13 -5.94
CA GLU A 52 27.77 0.24 -6.41
C GLU A 52 29.05 0.94 -6.90
N ARG A 53 29.04 2.28 -7.07
CA ARG A 53 30.23 3.04 -7.46
C ARG A 53 31.14 3.29 -6.25
N VAL A 54 30.62 3.21 -5.04
CA VAL A 54 31.41 3.28 -3.81
C VAL A 54 31.83 1.86 -3.45
N ASP A 55 33.05 1.51 -3.84
CA ASP A 55 33.58 0.18 -3.59
C ASP A 55 34.28 0.09 -2.23
N VAL A 56 33.94 -0.97 -1.51
CA VAL A 56 34.63 -1.40 -0.28
C VAL A 56 35.07 -2.86 -0.50
N PRO A 57 36.38 -3.11 -0.62
CA PRO A 57 36.90 -4.44 -0.95
C PRO A 57 36.37 -5.54 -0.03
N GLY A 58 35.80 -6.59 -0.63
CA GLY A 58 35.33 -7.78 0.09
C GLY A 58 33.93 -7.65 0.72
N LEU A 59 33.23 -6.53 0.55
CA LEU A 59 31.85 -6.34 1.05
C LEU A 59 30.78 -6.42 -0.04
N SER A 60 31.15 -6.40 -1.31
CA SER A 60 30.20 -6.58 -2.42
C SER A 60 30.15 -8.05 -2.82
N ALA A 61 28.94 -8.61 -2.95
CA ALA A 61 28.75 -9.99 -3.38
C ALA A 61 29.27 -10.24 -4.80
N GLU A 62 29.12 -9.25 -5.69
CA GLU A 62 29.59 -9.25 -7.07
C GLU A 62 30.14 -7.87 -7.43
N ALA A 63 31.05 -7.80 -8.41
CA ALA A 63 31.53 -6.53 -8.93
C ALA A 63 30.38 -5.73 -9.57
N GLY A 64 30.22 -4.48 -9.17
CA GLY A 64 29.12 -3.62 -9.64
C GLY A 64 27.79 -3.84 -8.91
N ARG A 65 27.79 -4.57 -7.78
CA ARG A 65 26.67 -4.59 -6.83
C ARG A 65 26.99 -3.71 -5.60
N PRO A 66 25.97 -3.14 -4.94
CA PRO A 66 26.15 -2.47 -3.67
C PRO A 66 26.63 -3.45 -2.59
N ALA A 67 27.29 -2.91 -1.57
CA ALA A 67 27.81 -3.69 -0.46
C ALA A 67 26.70 -4.40 0.32
N THR A 68 26.95 -5.65 0.68
CA THR A 68 26.10 -6.49 1.54
C THR A 68 26.99 -7.17 2.56
N LEU A 69 26.75 -6.90 3.84
CA LEU A 69 27.56 -7.42 4.93
C LEU A 69 26.89 -8.66 5.51
N THR A 70 27.68 -9.71 5.72
CA THR A 70 27.30 -10.80 6.64
C THR A 70 27.33 -10.31 8.08
N THR A 71 26.77 -11.09 8.99
CA THR A 71 26.78 -10.76 10.42
C THR A 71 28.20 -10.60 10.98
N GLU A 72 29.14 -11.47 10.60
CA GLU A 72 30.55 -11.33 11.00
C GLU A 72 31.18 -10.05 10.46
N GLN A 73 30.93 -9.71 9.19
CA GLN A 73 31.43 -8.47 8.59
C GLN A 73 30.81 -7.25 9.27
N ALA A 74 29.51 -7.27 9.56
CA ALA A 74 28.83 -6.17 10.23
C ALA A 74 29.38 -5.90 11.63
N LEU A 75 29.74 -6.92 12.40
CA LEU A 75 30.42 -6.76 13.69
C LEU A 75 31.85 -6.25 13.52
N ASN A 76 32.61 -6.85 12.61
CA ASN A 76 34.02 -6.49 12.38
C ASN A 76 34.19 -5.02 11.95
N TYR A 77 33.28 -4.52 11.12
CA TYR A 77 33.24 -3.13 10.69
C TYR A 77 32.39 -2.23 11.60
N GLN A 78 31.92 -2.74 12.73
CA GLN A 78 31.07 -2.02 13.69
C GLN A 78 29.85 -1.36 13.03
N MET A 79 29.28 -2.00 12.02
CA MET A 79 27.98 -1.66 11.43
C MET A 79 26.81 -2.27 12.23
N ALA A 80 27.09 -3.33 12.99
CA ALA A 80 26.23 -3.88 14.04
C ALA A 80 27.02 -3.91 15.36
N ASP A 81 26.32 -3.73 16.48
CA ASP A 81 26.96 -3.74 17.80
C ASP A 81 27.16 -5.17 18.32
N GLU A 82 26.11 -5.98 18.26
CA GLU A 82 26.03 -7.24 18.98
C GLU A 82 25.28 -8.31 18.17
N THR A 83 25.43 -9.56 18.58
CA THR A 83 24.67 -10.69 18.07
C THR A 83 23.75 -11.29 19.12
N ALA A 84 22.57 -11.71 18.68
CA ALA A 84 21.59 -12.39 19.52
C ALA A 84 20.69 -13.26 18.63
N GLU A 85 20.48 -14.51 19.02
CA GLU A 85 19.59 -15.46 18.32
C GLU A 85 18.14 -15.38 18.80
N THR A 86 17.93 -14.83 19.99
CA THR A 86 16.61 -14.71 20.60
C THR A 86 16.39 -13.32 21.18
N LEU A 87 15.12 -12.90 21.27
CA LEU A 87 14.74 -11.67 21.96
C LEU A 87 15.24 -11.66 23.41
N ILE A 88 15.16 -12.81 24.10
CA ILE A 88 15.62 -12.96 25.49
C ILE A 88 17.13 -12.70 25.60
N GLU A 89 17.93 -13.24 24.68
CA GLU A 89 19.37 -13.00 24.63
C GLU A 89 19.69 -11.52 24.37
N LEU A 90 18.99 -10.91 23.41
CA LEU A 90 19.10 -9.49 23.11
C LEU A 90 18.80 -8.62 24.33
N LEU A 91 17.73 -8.91 25.06
CA LEU A 91 17.35 -8.17 26.27
C LEU A 91 18.42 -8.28 27.36
N ARG A 92 19.06 -9.45 27.53
CA ARG A 92 20.14 -9.61 28.50
C ARG A 92 21.38 -8.78 28.15
N ILE A 93 21.73 -8.66 26.88
CA ILE A 93 22.87 -7.86 26.41
C ILE A 93 22.73 -6.39 26.84
N TYR A 94 21.50 -5.86 26.84
CA TYR A 94 21.21 -4.48 27.20
C TYR A 94 20.69 -4.29 28.64
N ASP A 95 20.90 -5.26 29.53
CA ASP A 95 20.43 -5.25 30.92
C ASP A 95 18.90 -5.07 31.08
N LEU A 96 18.14 -5.54 30.08
CA LEU A 96 16.67 -5.51 30.02
C LEU A 96 16.04 -6.89 30.29
N GLY A 97 16.76 -7.81 30.92
CA GLY A 97 16.29 -9.19 31.14
C GLY A 97 15.01 -9.31 31.99
N GLU A 98 14.74 -8.31 32.84
CA GLU A 98 13.55 -8.22 33.70
C GLU A 98 12.48 -7.26 33.11
N ALA A 99 12.68 -6.77 31.88
CA ALA A 99 11.72 -5.88 31.24
C ALA A 99 10.41 -6.63 30.94
N GLU A 100 9.29 -5.95 31.14
CA GLU A 100 7.99 -6.46 30.71
C GLU A 100 7.92 -6.46 29.18
N ILE A 101 7.75 -7.65 28.59
CA ILE A 101 7.54 -7.81 27.15
C ILE A 101 6.05 -7.64 26.88
N ILE A 102 5.70 -6.55 26.19
CA ILE A 102 4.34 -6.28 25.74
C ILE A 102 4.23 -6.73 24.28
N ASP A 103 3.69 -7.92 24.08
CA ASP A 103 3.40 -8.43 22.74
C ASP A 103 2.18 -7.71 22.16
N VAL A 104 2.37 -7.01 21.04
CA VAL A 104 1.29 -6.39 20.28
C VAL A 104 0.79 -7.39 19.25
N GLU A 105 -0.28 -8.11 19.59
CA GLU A 105 -0.96 -9.01 18.66
C GLU A 105 -1.95 -8.23 17.77
N LEU A 106 -2.12 -8.74 16.54
CA LEU A 106 -3.13 -8.23 15.61
C LEU A 106 -4.53 -8.49 16.19
N ASN A 107 -5.30 -7.43 16.41
CA ASN A 107 -6.68 -7.55 16.85
C ASN A 107 -7.54 -8.21 15.75
N TRP A 108 -8.57 -8.98 16.11
CA TRP A 108 -9.49 -9.61 15.15
C TRP A 108 -10.11 -8.58 14.20
N THR A 109 -10.36 -7.36 14.70
CA THR A 109 -10.86 -6.24 13.90
C THR A 109 -9.88 -5.86 12.79
N GLU A 110 -8.57 -5.86 13.07
CA GLU A 110 -7.54 -5.57 12.06
C GLU A 110 -7.49 -6.67 11.01
N HIS A 111 -7.68 -7.93 11.40
CA HIS A 111 -7.74 -9.05 10.46
C HIS A 111 -8.93 -8.91 9.49
N VAL A 112 -10.11 -8.52 10.01
CA VAL A 112 -11.30 -8.26 9.18
C VAL A 112 -11.07 -7.06 8.26
N LEU A 113 -10.47 -5.98 8.75
CA LEU A 113 -10.17 -4.80 7.93
C LEU A 113 -9.19 -5.14 6.81
N ARG A 114 -8.09 -5.85 7.12
CA ARG A 114 -7.13 -6.33 6.12
C ARG A 114 -7.77 -7.24 5.08
N MET A 115 -8.71 -8.09 5.49
CA MET A 115 -9.47 -8.92 4.57
C MET A 115 -10.37 -8.06 3.66
N LEU A 116 -11.10 -7.09 4.22
CA LEU A 116 -12.02 -6.23 3.47
C LEU A 116 -11.30 -5.25 2.53
N THR A 117 -10.06 -4.88 2.83
CA THR A 117 -9.22 -4.02 1.99
C THR A 117 -8.33 -4.81 1.03
N HIS A 118 -8.34 -6.14 1.10
CA HIS A 118 -7.59 -6.97 0.17
C HIS A 118 -8.10 -6.77 -1.26
N PRO A 119 -7.23 -6.57 -2.28
CA PRO A 119 -7.64 -6.19 -3.64
C PRO A 119 -8.72 -7.09 -4.26
N VAL A 120 -8.64 -8.40 -4.00
CA VAL A 120 -9.62 -9.38 -4.47
C VAL A 120 -10.98 -9.20 -3.79
N VAL A 121 -11.00 -9.01 -2.47
CA VAL A 121 -12.24 -8.86 -1.69
C VAL A 121 -12.90 -7.53 -2.01
N THR A 122 -12.12 -6.45 -2.08
CA THR A 122 -12.57 -5.14 -2.56
C THR A 122 -13.22 -5.23 -3.94
N SER A 123 -12.60 -5.95 -4.88
CA SER A 123 -13.16 -6.14 -6.23
C SER A 123 -14.50 -6.89 -6.19
N ILE A 124 -14.62 -7.92 -5.34
CA ILE A 124 -15.87 -8.67 -5.15
C ILE A 124 -16.95 -7.76 -4.53
N LEU A 125 -16.63 -6.98 -3.50
CA LEU A 125 -17.57 -6.04 -2.87
C LEU A 125 -18.10 -5.03 -3.89
N LEU A 126 -17.23 -4.45 -4.72
CA LEU A 126 -17.62 -3.52 -5.77
C LEU A 126 -18.46 -4.18 -6.86
N ALA A 127 -18.14 -5.42 -7.26
CA ALA A 127 -18.96 -6.18 -8.18
C ALA A 127 -20.37 -6.42 -7.60
N VAL A 128 -20.45 -6.93 -6.37
CA VAL A 128 -21.72 -7.14 -5.65
C VAL A 128 -22.51 -5.84 -5.53
N ALA A 129 -21.84 -4.73 -5.21
CA ALA A 129 -22.46 -3.41 -5.17
C ALA A 129 -23.06 -3.01 -6.52
N MET A 130 -22.27 -3.09 -7.59
CA MET A 130 -22.71 -2.79 -8.95
C MET A 130 -23.89 -3.67 -9.38
N PHE A 131 -23.83 -4.98 -9.14
CA PHE A 131 -24.91 -5.90 -9.50
C PHE A 131 -26.17 -5.63 -8.68
N GLY A 132 -26.05 -5.36 -7.39
CA GLY A 132 -27.18 -4.99 -6.54
C GLY A 132 -27.87 -3.73 -7.03
N LEU A 133 -27.09 -2.68 -7.39
CA LEU A 133 -27.64 -1.44 -7.95
C LEU A 133 -28.32 -1.67 -9.30
N ILE A 134 -27.71 -2.44 -10.20
CA ILE A 134 -28.29 -2.75 -11.52
C ILE A 134 -29.59 -3.55 -11.37
N ALA A 135 -29.59 -4.57 -10.51
CA ALA A 135 -30.75 -5.39 -10.25
C ALA A 135 -31.91 -4.53 -9.74
N GLU A 136 -31.63 -3.65 -8.78
CA GLU A 136 -32.61 -2.73 -8.22
C GLU A 136 -33.22 -1.80 -9.27
N VAL A 137 -32.42 -1.20 -10.15
CA VAL A 137 -32.94 -0.32 -11.21
C VAL A 137 -33.81 -1.07 -12.22
N ARG A 138 -33.58 -2.37 -12.42
CA ARG A 138 -34.35 -3.22 -13.34
C ARG A 138 -35.65 -3.74 -12.73
N THR A 139 -35.75 -3.80 -11.42
CA THR A 139 -36.93 -4.31 -10.71
C THR A 139 -37.71 -3.17 -10.07
N PRO A 140 -39.02 -3.03 -10.33
CA PRO A 140 -39.82 -2.02 -9.64
C PRO A 140 -39.90 -2.29 -8.14
N GLY A 141 -39.46 -1.34 -7.31
CA GLY A 141 -39.57 -1.37 -5.84
C GLY A 141 -38.23 -1.47 -5.11
N TRP A 142 -38.28 -1.43 -3.77
CA TRP A 142 -37.09 -1.69 -2.94
C TRP A 142 -36.88 -3.19 -2.75
N GLY A 143 -35.74 -3.72 -3.19
CA GLY A 143 -35.50 -5.15 -3.28
C GLY A 143 -34.26 -5.66 -2.54
N LEU A 144 -33.97 -6.94 -2.75
CA LEU A 144 -32.72 -7.57 -2.30
C LEU A 144 -31.50 -6.90 -2.97
N GLY A 145 -31.63 -6.43 -4.21
CA GLY A 145 -30.55 -5.77 -4.96
C GLY A 145 -30.06 -4.50 -4.26
N GLY A 146 -30.97 -3.58 -3.93
CA GLY A 146 -30.65 -2.34 -3.23
C GLY A 146 -30.01 -2.58 -1.86
N THR A 147 -30.54 -3.54 -1.08
CA THR A 147 -29.95 -3.88 0.23
C THR A 147 -28.54 -4.45 0.11
N LEU A 148 -28.32 -5.38 -0.82
CA LEU A 148 -27.01 -5.99 -1.04
C LEU A 148 -25.98 -4.96 -1.50
N ALA A 149 -26.41 -4.02 -2.36
CA ALA A 149 -25.58 -2.92 -2.80
C ALA A 149 -25.17 -1.99 -1.67
N LEU A 150 -26.11 -1.58 -0.82
CA LEU A 150 -25.81 -0.72 0.32
C LEU A 150 -24.87 -1.39 1.33
N VAL A 151 -25.07 -2.68 1.61
CA VAL A 151 -24.19 -3.42 2.52
C VAL A 151 -22.79 -3.52 1.92
N ALA A 152 -22.65 -3.86 0.64
CA ALA A 152 -21.36 -3.98 -0.01
C ALA A 152 -20.61 -2.64 -0.11
N LEU A 153 -21.31 -1.55 -0.47
CA LEU A 153 -20.74 -0.20 -0.47
C LEU A 153 -20.38 0.29 0.92
N GLY A 154 -21.22 0.00 1.92
CA GLY A 154 -20.95 0.33 3.32
C GLY A 154 -19.72 -0.40 3.86
N LEU A 155 -19.56 -1.69 3.53
CA LEU A 155 -18.35 -2.45 3.87
C LEU A 155 -17.11 -1.92 3.13
N PHE A 156 -17.24 -1.56 1.85
CA PHE A 156 -16.15 -1.00 1.05
C PHE A 156 -15.68 0.35 1.60
N PHE A 157 -16.55 1.37 1.61
CA PHE A 157 -16.16 2.70 2.09
C PHE A 157 -15.85 2.68 3.59
N GLY A 158 -16.60 1.91 4.38
CA GLY A 158 -16.38 1.80 5.82
C GLY A 158 -15.02 1.21 6.16
N SER A 159 -14.60 0.12 5.50
CA SER A 159 -13.27 -0.45 5.75
C SER A 159 -12.15 0.50 5.35
N HIS A 160 -12.28 1.18 4.19
CA HIS A 160 -11.26 2.09 3.67
C HIS A 160 -11.16 3.41 4.46
N LEU A 161 -12.27 3.91 5.02
CA LEU A 161 -12.26 5.06 5.94
C LEU A 161 -11.52 4.73 7.25
N ILE A 162 -11.74 3.53 7.81
CA ILE A 162 -11.10 3.13 9.08
C ILE A 162 -9.59 2.99 8.92
N VAL A 163 -9.12 2.48 7.79
CA VAL A 163 -7.68 2.33 7.50
C VAL A 163 -7.04 3.58 6.87
N HIS A 164 -7.77 4.71 6.79
CA HIS A 164 -7.32 5.97 6.18
C HIS A 164 -6.91 5.85 4.70
N LEU A 165 -7.46 4.87 3.98
CA LEU A 165 -7.32 4.76 2.53
C LEU A 165 -8.36 5.58 1.77
N ALA A 166 -9.47 5.93 2.42
CA ALA A 166 -10.44 6.90 1.95
C ALA A 166 -10.54 8.05 2.95
N GLU A 167 -10.82 9.25 2.46
CA GLU A 167 -11.23 10.39 3.26
C GLU A 167 -12.73 10.68 3.07
N TRP A 168 -13.23 11.71 3.75
CA TRP A 168 -14.63 12.11 3.65
C TRP A 168 -14.97 12.69 2.26
N GLN A 169 -13.97 13.20 1.53
CA GLN A 169 -14.13 13.75 0.19
C GLN A 169 -14.59 12.68 -0.81
N GLU A 170 -14.01 11.48 -0.77
CA GLU A 170 -14.32 10.40 -1.69
C GLU A 170 -15.75 9.92 -1.46
N LEU A 171 -16.14 9.72 -0.20
CA LEU A 171 -17.51 9.34 0.14
C LEU A 171 -18.51 10.44 -0.27
N ALA A 172 -18.19 11.71 -0.05
CA ALA A 172 -19.02 12.84 -0.48
C ALA A 172 -19.16 12.88 -2.01
N LEU A 173 -18.09 12.66 -2.76
CA LEU A 173 -18.11 12.61 -4.22
C LEU A 173 -18.99 11.45 -4.72
N PHE A 174 -18.92 10.28 -4.07
CA PHE A 174 -19.81 9.16 -4.38
C PHE A 174 -21.28 9.54 -4.15
N ALA A 175 -21.60 10.15 -3.01
CA ALA A 175 -22.94 10.58 -2.66
C ALA A 175 -23.49 11.64 -3.63
N VAL A 176 -22.65 12.57 -4.09
CA VAL A 176 -22.99 13.52 -5.16
C VAL A 176 -23.30 12.77 -6.45
N GLY A 177 -22.49 11.79 -6.84
CA GLY A 177 -22.73 10.97 -8.02
C GLY A 177 -24.07 10.23 -7.98
N VAL A 178 -24.39 9.60 -6.85
CA VAL A 178 -25.71 8.96 -6.61
C VAL A 178 -26.85 9.98 -6.69
N THR A 179 -26.68 11.16 -6.10
CA THR A 179 -27.69 12.22 -6.13
C THR A 179 -27.96 12.69 -7.57
N LEU A 180 -26.91 12.88 -8.38
CA LEU A 180 -27.05 13.25 -9.79
C LEU A 180 -27.82 12.18 -10.59
N LEU A 181 -27.56 10.90 -10.33
CA LEU A 181 -28.31 9.82 -10.96
C LEU A 181 -29.79 9.80 -10.57
N VAL A 182 -30.10 10.04 -9.29
CA VAL A 182 -31.49 10.12 -8.82
C VAL A 182 -32.20 11.33 -9.43
N VAL A 183 -31.54 12.48 -9.51
CA VAL A 183 -32.08 13.69 -10.13
C VAL A 183 -32.38 13.45 -11.61
N GLU A 184 -31.48 12.82 -12.36
CA GLU A 184 -31.71 12.46 -13.75
C GLU A 184 -32.95 11.56 -13.89
N LEU A 185 -33.02 10.46 -13.12
CA LEU A 185 -34.12 9.50 -13.18
C LEU A 185 -35.49 10.10 -12.86
N VAL A 186 -35.56 11.08 -11.95
CA VAL A 186 -36.83 11.64 -11.46
C VAL A 186 -37.23 12.91 -12.23
N ALA A 187 -36.28 13.76 -12.60
CA ALA A 187 -36.55 15.10 -13.12
C ALA A 187 -36.36 15.25 -14.62
N ILE A 188 -35.57 14.38 -15.27
CA ILE A 188 -35.15 14.54 -16.67
C ILE A 188 -35.61 13.31 -17.48
N PRO A 189 -36.55 13.46 -18.44
CA PRO A 189 -36.92 12.37 -19.32
C PRO A 189 -35.79 12.08 -20.31
N GLY A 190 -35.02 11.01 -20.09
CA GLY A 190 -33.91 10.57 -20.95
C GLY A 190 -32.69 10.12 -20.16
N PHE A 191 -31.62 9.73 -20.86
CA PHE A 191 -30.28 9.61 -20.27
C PHE A 191 -29.39 10.71 -20.85
N GLY A 192 -29.09 11.70 -20.02
CA GLY A 192 -28.41 12.92 -20.38
C GLY A 192 -27.06 13.09 -19.66
N ILE A 193 -26.53 14.30 -19.76
CA ILE A 193 -25.21 14.67 -19.24
C ILE A 193 -25.15 14.53 -17.71
N VAL A 194 -26.25 14.78 -17.00
CA VAL A 194 -26.30 14.68 -15.53
C VAL A 194 -26.12 13.23 -15.07
N GLY A 195 -26.77 12.27 -15.73
CA GLY A 195 -26.57 10.85 -15.45
C GLY A 195 -25.14 10.38 -15.74
N ALA A 196 -24.56 10.81 -16.85
CA ALA A 196 -23.17 10.50 -17.19
C ALA A 196 -22.17 11.08 -16.18
N LEU A 197 -22.37 12.33 -15.74
CA LEU A 197 -21.56 12.95 -14.70
C LEU A 197 -21.74 12.25 -13.34
N GLY A 198 -22.94 11.79 -13.03
CA GLY A 198 -23.21 11.00 -11.83
C GLY A 198 -22.42 9.69 -11.78
N ILE A 199 -22.46 8.92 -12.88
CA ILE A 199 -21.67 7.69 -13.02
C ILE A 199 -20.17 8.01 -12.96
N GLY A 200 -19.72 9.06 -13.67
CA GLY A 200 -18.33 9.50 -13.65
C GLY A 200 -17.84 9.84 -12.25
N ALA A 201 -18.65 10.56 -11.46
CA ALA A 201 -18.34 10.90 -10.08
C ALA A 201 -18.25 9.66 -9.17
N MET A 202 -19.16 8.69 -9.33
CA MET A 202 -19.12 7.43 -8.58
C MET A 202 -17.85 6.62 -8.91
N ILE A 203 -17.52 6.47 -10.20
CA ILE A 203 -16.32 5.75 -10.63
C ILE A 203 -15.06 6.47 -10.12
N ALA A 204 -15.00 7.81 -10.26
CA ALA A 204 -13.89 8.60 -9.77
C ALA A 204 -13.69 8.41 -8.27
N SER A 205 -14.76 8.49 -7.46
CA SER A 205 -14.68 8.25 -6.01
C SER A 205 -14.07 6.88 -5.67
N VAL A 206 -14.52 5.80 -6.32
CA VAL A 206 -14.01 4.44 -6.09
C VAL A 206 -12.55 4.30 -6.50
N VAL A 207 -12.16 4.91 -7.62
CA VAL A 207 -10.76 4.88 -8.09
C VAL A 207 -9.84 5.64 -7.14
N ILE A 208 -10.25 6.83 -6.70
CA ILE A 208 -9.48 7.66 -5.76
C ILE A 208 -9.30 6.92 -4.42
N THR A 209 -10.39 6.31 -3.91
CA THR A 209 -10.36 5.50 -2.68
C THR A 209 -9.37 4.33 -2.73
N GLN A 210 -9.13 3.74 -3.91
CA GLN A 210 -8.19 2.63 -4.06
C GLN A 210 -6.74 3.07 -4.30
N LEU A 211 -6.53 4.27 -4.85
CA LEU A 211 -5.19 4.80 -5.09
C LEU A 211 -4.60 5.46 -3.84
N GLY A 212 -5.43 5.89 -2.88
CA GLY A 212 -4.97 6.57 -1.68
C GLY A 212 -4.39 7.94 -2.01
N ASP A 213 -3.16 8.20 -1.56
CA ASP A 213 -2.58 9.54 -1.51
C ASP A 213 -2.35 10.18 -2.91
N PHE A 214 -2.73 11.46 -3.07
CA PHE A 214 -2.80 12.16 -4.35
C PHE A 214 -1.44 12.44 -5.03
N GLN A 215 -0.33 12.28 -4.29
CA GLN A 215 1.00 12.71 -4.77
C GLN A 215 1.76 11.66 -5.60
N LEU A 216 1.28 10.42 -5.72
CA LEU A 216 2.04 9.32 -6.34
C LEU A 216 1.38 8.69 -7.58
N TRP A 217 0.24 9.20 -8.07
CA TRP A 217 -0.50 8.52 -9.14
C TRP A 217 0.25 8.54 -10.47
N SER A 218 0.77 7.37 -10.87
CA SER A 218 1.24 7.13 -12.22
C SER A 218 0.08 6.78 -13.15
N PHE A 219 0.23 7.07 -14.45
CA PHE A 219 -0.77 6.70 -15.46
C PHE A 219 -1.00 5.17 -15.49
N GLU A 220 0.04 4.39 -15.23
CA GLU A 220 -0.03 2.93 -15.19
C GLU A 220 -0.87 2.41 -14.02
N GLU A 221 -0.75 3.00 -12.84
CA GLU A 221 -1.56 2.63 -11.68
C GLU A 221 -3.04 2.91 -11.92
N ILE A 222 -3.38 4.08 -12.46
CA ILE A 222 -4.76 4.44 -12.81
C ILE A 222 -5.35 3.42 -13.80
N VAL A 223 -4.60 3.11 -14.87
CA VAL A 223 -5.02 2.11 -15.87
C VAL A 223 -5.16 0.73 -15.23
N SER A 224 -4.28 0.35 -14.30
CA SER A 224 -4.35 -0.94 -13.61
C SER A 224 -5.60 -1.07 -12.73
N VAL A 225 -5.98 -0.01 -12.01
CA VAL A 225 -7.19 0.00 -11.15
C VAL A 225 -8.43 -0.06 -12.02
N ILE A 226 -8.52 0.75 -13.07
CA ILE A 226 -9.62 0.70 -14.03
C ILE A 226 -9.69 -0.69 -14.69
N GLY A 227 -8.54 -1.26 -15.07
CA GLY A 227 -8.45 -2.59 -15.64
C GLY A 227 -8.90 -3.70 -14.70
N ARG A 228 -8.54 -3.63 -13.41
CA ARG A 228 -9.00 -4.56 -12.37
C ARG A 228 -10.51 -4.43 -12.13
N LEU A 229 -11.04 -3.20 -12.08
CA LEU A 229 -12.47 -2.96 -11.97
C LEU A 229 -13.22 -3.56 -13.16
N ALA A 230 -12.79 -3.24 -14.39
CA ALA A 230 -13.39 -3.79 -15.61
C ALA A 230 -13.26 -5.32 -15.68
N GLY A 231 -12.10 -5.88 -15.32
CA GLY A 231 -11.84 -7.31 -15.28
C GLY A 231 -12.69 -8.04 -14.24
N SER A 232 -12.88 -7.45 -13.04
CA SER A 232 -13.76 -8.00 -12.00
C SER A 232 -15.23 -8.01 -12.42
N MET A 233 -15.66 -6.99 -13.18
CA MET A 233 -16.99 -6.96 -13.76
C MET A 233 -17.16 -8.05 -14.81
N ILE A 234 -16.18 -8.24 -15.72
CA ILE A 234 -16.21 -9.28 -16.77
C ILE A 234 -16.13 -10.69 -16.19
N GLY A 235 -15.24 -10.92 -15.23
CA GLY A 235 -15.04 -12.23 -14.58
C GLY A 235 -16.24 -12.69 -13.76
N ALA A 236 -17.15 -11.79 -13.39
CA ALA A 236 -18.42 -12.16 -12.79
C ALA A 236 -19.47 -12.66 -13.81
N PHE A 237 -19.21 -12.53 -15.12
CA PHE A 237 -20.10 -13.01 -16.21
C PHE A 237 -19.68 -14.36 -16.80
N VAL A 238 -18.52 -14.92 -16.43
CA VAL A 238 -17.99 -16.21 -16.90
C VAL A 238 -17.91 -17.19 -15.73
#